data_AF-A0A854D7L8-F1
#
_entry.id   AF-A0A854D7L8-F1
#
_cell.length_a   1.000
_cell.length_b   1.000
_cell.length_c   1.000
_cell.angle_alpha   90.00
_cell.angle_beta   90.00
_cell.angle_gamma   90.00
#
_symmetry.space_group_name_H-M   'P 1'
#
loop_
_entity.id
_entity.type
_entity.pdbx_description
1 polymer ?
#
loop_
_entity_poly.entity_id
_entity_poly.type
_entity_poly.pdbx_seq_one_letter_code
_entity_poly.pdbx_strand_id
1 'polypeptide(L)'
;MLTEIRAYHLREQTGLTQAQLADRIGVGQCRVSKIERGDLEEDSKIGTIRLYLEAVGGHLSIEYVTDDQRTQVLVPNHTSRRHLQFVQAVSRS
;
A
#
# COMPACT_ATOMS: atom_id res chain seq x y z
N MET A 1 10.11 6.61 16.94
CA MET A 1 10.08 5.16 16.67
C MET A 1 9.10 4.98 15.52
N LEU A 2 9.53 4.46 14.37
CA LEU A 2 8.62 4.19 13.26
C LEU A 2 7.82 2.94 13.62
N THR A 3 6.53 3.10 13.85
CA THR A 3 5.62 1.98 14.08
C THR A 3 5.04 1.57 12.75
N GLU A 4 5.15 0.28 12.42
CA GLU A 4 4.47 -0.29 11.26
C GLU A 4 3.08 -0.75 11.67
N ILE A 5 2.06 -0.43 10.87
CA ILE A 5 0.68 -0.86 11.10
C ILE A 5 0.06 -1.34 9.79
N ARG A 6 -0.71 -2.42 9.84
CA ARG A 6 -1.54 -2.82 8.69
C ARG A 6 -2.73 -1.87 8.56
N ALA A 7 -3.14 -1.55 7.33
CA ALA A 7 -4.30 -0.69 7.07
C ALA A 7 -5.59 -1.16 7.80
N TYR A 8 -5.76 -2.49 7.96
CA TYR A 8 -6.82 -3.09 8.76
C TYR A 8 -6.86 -2.55 10.20
N HIS A 9 -5.71 -2.47 10.88
CA HIS A 9 -5.63 -2.02 12.27
C HIS A 9 -5.89 -0.51 12.39
N LEU A 10 -5.52 0.29 11.39
CA LEU A 10 -5.90 1.70 11.34
C LEU A 10 -7.41 1.87 11.29
N ARG A 11 -8.10 1.07 10.47
CA ARG A 11 -9.57 1.10 10.44
C ARG A 11 -10.16 0.64 11.78
N GLU A 12 -9.66 -0.45 12.37
CA GLU A 12 -10.17 -0.96 13.66
C GLU A 12 -10.13 0.10 14.77
N GLN A 13 -9.05 0.88 14.84
CA GLN A 13 -8.91 1.97 15.83
C GLN A 13 -9.99 3.05 15.70
N THR A 14 -10.61 3.19 14.53
CA THR A 14 -11.70 4.14 14.29
C THR A 14 -13.09 3.55 14.62
N GLY A 15 -13.19 2.26 14.92
CA GLY A 15 -14.46 1.56 15.14
C GLY A 15 -15.32 1.35 13.88
N LEU A 16 -14.81 1.69 12.70
CA LEU A 16 -15.53 1.56 11.43
C LEU A 16 -15.44 0.14 10.88
N THR A 17 -16.52 -0.37 10.29
CA THR A 17 -16.47 -1.56 9.43
C THR A 17 -15.87 -1.23 8.05
N GLN A 18 -15.44 -2.23 7.29
CA GLN A 18 -14.96 -2.01 5.91
C GLN A 18 -16.04 -1.37 5.02
N ALA A 19 -17.31 -1.73 5.20
CA ALA A 19 -18.43 -1.15 4.45
C ALA A 19 -18.60 0.33 4.79
N GLN A 20 -18.60 0.69 6.08
CA GLN A 20 -18.70 2.10 6.52
C GLN A 20 -17.51 2.94 6.04
N LEU A 21 -16.30 2.40 6.06
CA LEU A 21 -15.14 3.09 5.50
C LEU A 21 -15.28 3.26 3.98
N ALA A 22 -15.76 2.23 3.28
CA ALA A 22 -15.97 2.26 1.84
C ALA A 22 -17.01 3.32 1.43
N ASP A 23 -18.13 3.37 2.14
CA ASP A 23 -19.18 4.38 1.95
C ASP A 23 -18.63 5.80 2.17
N ARG A 24 -17.81 5.98 3.21
CA ARG A 24 -17.23 7.29 3.56
C ARG A 24 -16.27 7.83 2.49
N ILE A 25 -15.57 6.95 1.78
CA ILE A 25 -14.62 7.33 0.72
C ILE A 25 -15.18 7.12 -0.69
N GLY A 26 -16.47 6.76 -0.82
CA GLY A 26 -17.16 6.61 -2.10
C GLY A 26 -16.66 5.45 -2.96
N VAL A 27 -16.22 4.34 -2.35
CA VAL A 27 -15.76 3.15 -3.07
C VAL A 27 -16.54 1.90 -2.63
N GLY A 28 -16.45 0.82 -3.38
CA GLY A 28 -17.00 -0.47 -2.94
C GLY A 28 -16.16 -1.11 -1.84
N GLN A 29 -16.80 -1.84 -0.91
CA GLN A 29 -16.13 -2.56 0.18
C GLN A 29 -15.02 -3.51 -0.31
N CYS A 30 -15.18 -4.13 -1.48
CA CYS A 30 -14.15 -4.95 -2.12
C CYS A 30 -12.83 -4.19 -2.30
N ARG A 31 -12.90 -2.89 -2.66
CA ARG A 31 -11.70 -2.04 -2.82
C ARG A 31 -11.00 -1.79 -1.48
N VAL A 32 -11.76 -1.56 -0.41
CA VAL A 32 -11.20 -1.45 0.95
C VAL A 32 -10.53 -2.75 1.39
N SER A 33 -11.18 -3.90 1.15
CA SER A 33 -10.60 -5.22 1.45
C SER A 33 -9.29 -5.49 0.69
N LYS A 34 -9.20 -5.12 -0.60
CA LYS A 34 -7.96 -5.23 -1.38
C LYS A 34 -6.84 -4.38 -0.78
N ILE A 35 -7.14 -3.12 -0.44
CA ILE A 35 -6.20 -2.22 0.24
C ILE A 35 -5.70 -2.83 1.56
N GLU A 36 -6.61 -3.34 2.40
CA GLU A 36 -6.26 -3.93 3.70
C GLU A 36 -5.43 -5.21 3.59
N ARG A 37 -5.58 -5.98 2.50
CA ARG A 37 -4.80 -7.19 2.20
C ARG A 37 -3.47 -6.91 1.50
N GLY A 38 -3.16 -5.65 1.19
CA GLY A 38 -1.97 -5.25 0.45
C GLY A 38 -2.03 -5.48 -1.06
N ASP A 39 -3.22 -5.80 -1.58
CA ASP A 39 -3.47 -6.07 -3.00
C ASP A 39 -3.64 -4.76 -3.79
N LEU A 40 -2.61 -3.90 -3.71
CA LEU A 40 -2.56 -2.59 -4.39
C LEU A 40 -1.98 -2.67 -5.80
N GLU A 41 -1.44 -3.82 -6.23
CA GLU A 41 -0.91 -3.98 -7.59
C GLU A 41 -2.02 -3.89 -8.66
N GLU A 42 -3.25 -4.27 -8.32
CA GLU A 42 -4.41 -4.06 -9.19
C GLU A 42 -4.81 -2.58 -9.32
N ASP A 43 -4.36 -1.70 -8.40
CA ASP A 43 -4.52 -0.25 -8.56
C ASP A 43 -3.35 0.27 -9.40
N SER A 44 -3.58 0.29 -10.72
CA SER A 44 -2.59 0.61 -11.74
C SER A 44 -1.80 1.89 -11.45
N LYS A 45 -2.40 2.88 -10.79
CA LYS A 45 -1.76 4.15 -10.45
C LYS A 45 -0.65 3.99 -9.40
N ILE A 46 -0.93 3.26 -8.33
CA ILE A 46 0.04 3.03 -7.24
C ILE A 46 1.17 2.12 -7.73
N GLY A 47 0.83 1.09 -8.52
CA GLY A 47 1.82 0.23 -9.17
C GLY A 47 2.78 1.01 -10.07
N THR A 48 2.27 1.92 -10.91
CA THR A 48 3.12 2.76 -11.79
C THR A 48 4.06 3.66 -10.98
N ILE A 49 3.57 4.34 -9.94
CA ILE A 49 4.40 5.21 -9.10
C ILE A 49 5.51 4.41 -8.41
N ARG A 50 5.19 3.21 -7.91
CA ARG A 50 6.17 2.32 -7.30
C ARG A 50 7.28 1.96 -8.28
N LEU A 51 6.93 1.45 -9.45
CA LEU A 51 7.90 1.08 -10.49
C LEU A 51 8.78 2.25 -10.90
N TYR A 52 8.19 3.44 -11.02
CA TYR A 52 8.93 4.67 -11.31
C TYR A 52 9.96 4.98 -10.21
N LEU A 53 9.56 4.94 -8.95
CA LEU A 53 10.45 5.21 -7.81
C LEU A 53 11.57 4.17 -7.69
N GLU A 54 11.25 2.89 -7.91
CA GLU A 54 12.24 1.81 -7.92
C GLU A 54 13.24 1.97 -9.07
N ALA A 55 12.78 2.37 -10.26
CA ALA A 55 13.63 2.62 -11.41
C ALA A 55 14.65 3.75 -11.18
N VAL A 56 14.33 4.73 -10.32
CA VAL A 56 15.25 5.82 -9.93
C VAL A 56 16.05 5.51 -8.65
N GLY A 57 15.98 4.28 -8.13
CA GLY A 57 16.73 3.82 -6.95
C GLY A 57 16.08 4.13 -5.60
N GLY A 58 14.82 4.55 -5.60
CA GLY A 58 14.00 4.79 -4.41
C GLY A 58 13.06 3.63 -4.08
N HIS A 59 12.16 3.85 -3.13
CA HIS A 59 11.06 2.94 -2.80
C HIS A 59 9.81 3.73 -2.42
N LEU A 60 8.63 3.16 -2.66
CA LEU A 60 7.36 3.76 -2.25
C LEU A 60 7.03 3.38 -0.80
N SER A 61 6.83 4.38 0.04
CA SER A 61 6.30 4.24 1.41
C SER A 61 4.96 4.97 1.54
N ILE A 62 4.01 4.39 2.27
CA ILE A 62 2.74 5.02 2.62
C ILE A 62 2.74 5.23 4.13
N GLU A 63 2.44 6.44 4.57
CA GLU A 63 2.44 6.82 5.99
C GLU A 63 1.08 7.42 6.36
N TYR A 64 0.55 7.01 7.51
CA TYR A 64 -0.57 7.65 8.18
C TYR A 64 -0.04 8.63 9.21
N VAL A 65 -0.42 9.91 9.05
CA VAL A 65 0.11 11.02 9.87
C VAL A 65 -1.04 11.71 10.59
N THR A 66 -0.88 11.88 11.90
CA THR A 66 -1.70 12.71 12.77
C THR A 66 -0.82 13.78 13.42
N ASP A 67 -1.43 14.73 14.15
CA ASP A 67 -0.68 15.81 14.82
C ASP A 67 0.38 15.27 15.81
N ASP A 68 0.13 14.10 16.40
CA ASP A 68 0.98 13.51 17.43
C ASP A 68 1.85 12.34 16.93
N GLN A 69 1.52 11.73 15.78
CA GLN A 69 2.09 10.46 15.37
C GLN A 69 2.27 10.29 13.87
N ARG A 70 3.34 9.58 13.51
CA ARG A 70 3.61 9.13 12.14
C ARG A 70 3.79 7.62 12.13
N THR A 71 2.92 6.93 11.42
CA THR A 71 2.86 5.47 11.41
C THR A 71 2.98 4.98 9.97
N GLN A 72 3.93 4.11 9.70
CA GLN A 72 4.10 3.55 8.36
C GLN A 72 3.01 2.50 8.12
N VAL A 73 2.28 2.63 7.02
CA VAL A 73 1.23 1.70 6.64
C VAL A 73 1.87 0.56 5.87
N LEU A 74 1.92 -0.62 6.49
CA LEU A 74 2.39 -1.82 5.83
C LEU A 74 1.36 -2.25 4.79
N VAL A 75 1.74 -2.07 3.53
CA VAL A 75 1.06 -2.66 2.39
C VAL A 75 1.92 -3.83 1.91
N PRO A 76 1.65 -5.07 2.36
CA PRO A 76 2.43 -6.21 1.92
C PRO A 76 2.31 -6.36 0.40
N ASN A 77 3.46 -6.35 -0.28
CA ASN A 77 3.52 -6.57 -1.71
C ASN A 77 3.42 -8.09 -1.97
N HIS A 78 2.34 -8.55 -2.60
CA HIS A 78 2.27 -9.91 -3.15
C HIS A 78 3.05 -9.94 -4.45
N THR A 79 4.37 -9.77 -4.38
CA THR A 79 5.21 -9.77 -5.55
C THR A 79 5.16 -11.16 -6.19
N SER A 80 4.29 -11.31 -7.18
CA SER A 80 4.37 -12.42 -8.11
C SER A 80 5.76 -12.39 -8.73
N ARG A 81 6.46 -13.53 -8.68
CA ARG A 81 7.84 -13.84 -9.10
C ARG A 81 8.37 -13.20 -10.40
N ARG A 82 7.57 -12.46 -11.17
CA ARG A 82 7.95 -11.73 -12.39
C ARG A 82 8.73 -10.43 -12.11
N HIS A 83 8.55 -9.78 -10.97
CA HIS A 83 9.22 -8.50 -10.67
C HIS A 83 10.73 -8.64 -10.42
N LEU A 84 11.17 -9.70 -9.75
CA LEU A 84 12.60 -9.99 -9.54
C LEU A 84 13.37 -10.19 -10.87
N GLN A 85 12.71 -10.72 -11.89
CA GLN A 85 13.32 -10.91 -13.21
C GLN A 85 13.51 -9.59 -13.97
N PHE A 86 12.65 -8.59 -13.73
CA PHE A 86 12.75 -7.28 -14.39
C PHE A 86 13.86 -6.41 -13.79
N VAL A 87 13.93 -6.34 -12.46
CA VAL A 87 14.97 -5.55 -11.75
C VAL A 87 16.38 -6.12 -12.02
N GLN A 88 16.54 -7.44 -12.08
CA GLN A 88 17.82 -8.06 -12.42
C GLN A 88 18.27 -7.85 -13.87
N ALA A 89 17.33 -7.63 -14.80
CA ALA A 89 17.64 -7.39 -16.21
C ALA A 89 18.15 -5.96 -16.47
N VAL A 90 17.57 -4.96 -15.77
CA VAL A 90 17.94 -3.54 -15.95
C VAL A 90 19.27 -3.21 -15.26
N SER A 91 19.61 -3.88 -14.16
CA SER A 91 20.86 -3.62 -13.42
C SER A 91 22.12 -4.23 -14.05
N ARG A 92 21.99 -4.97 -15.17
CA ARG A 92 23.10 -5.62 -15.89
C ARG A 92 23.41 -4.99 -17.26
N SER A 93 22.73 -3.91 -17.63
CA SER A 93 23.00 -3.12 -18.84
C SER A 93 23.69 -1.81 -18.48
#